data_AF-A0A345QF51-F1
#
_entry.id   AF-A0A345QF51-F1
#
_cell.length_a   1.000
_cell.length_b   1.000
_cell.length_c   1.000
_cell.angle_alpha   90.00
_cell.angle_beta   90.00
_cell.angle_gamma   90.00
#
_symmetry.space_group_name_H-M   'P 1'
#
loop_
_entity.id
_entity.type
_entity.pdbx_description
1 polymer ?
#
loop_
_entity_poly.entity_id
_entity_poly.type
_entity_poly.pdbx_seq_one_letter_code
_entity_poly.pdbx_strand_id
1 'polypeptide(L)'
;MLRAFITLSKTLNLTKACDELKTTRQTVRRHINDLERIKGQPLFVVENREYSMTPFGKASVADAETILRHIETWSGQSQVTKQSSQWLEVSSYLDPDGREFFSQQQPMFRLASNGLPIMKTALGAWGMAQTQIEDPAMADVRPYLVIYRKGVNGWVFVEVGKSSAYAKWFGWAWSKSAIGKLMQEDNVGDDFNEFISGAYSRIYGEGGVRLDHLYAYLPKEDSDEVIPVSFQRLLMGCVFPDGTPGLGVLVLITNDIEIDALESVDVPGVPQELVMDFEL
;
A
#
# COMPACT_ATOMS: atom_id res chain seq x y z
N MET A 1 -8.10 -7.40 -23.56
CA MET A 1 -9.41 -6.84 -23.15
C MET A 1 -9.25 -5.68 -22.17
N LEU A 2 -8.72 -5.90 -20.96
CA LEU A 2 -8.57 -4.84 -19.94
C LEU A 2 -7.75 -3.63 -20.41
N ARG A 3 -6.57 -3.86 -21.04
CA ARG A 3 -5.78 -2.77 -21.67
C ARG A 3 -6.59 -1.95 -22.67
N ALA A 4 -7.40 -2.60 -23.50
CA ALA A 4 -8.27 -1.92 -24.47
C ALA A 4 -9.35 -1.05 -23.79
N PHE A 5 -9.93 -1.55 -22.71
CA PHE A 5 -10.91 -0.80 -21.92
C PHE A 5 -10.30 0.43 -21.25
N ILE A 6 -9.17 0.27 -20.55
CA ILE A 6 -8.49 1.35 -19.83
C ILE A 6 -7.97 2.43 -20.79
N THR A 7 -7.35 2.03 -21.91
CA THR A 7 -6.89 3.01 -22.90
C THR A 7 -8.05 3.76 -23.55
N LEU A 8 -9.16 3.07 -23.86
CA LEU A 8 -10.34 3.73 -24.44
C LEU A 8 -11.07 4.62 -23.43
N SER A 9 -11.10 4.27 -22.13
CA SER A 9 -11.70 5.11 -21.09
C SER A 9 -10.93 6.41 -20.87
N LYS A 10 -9.59 6.38 -20.99
CA LYS A 10 -8.72 7.56 -20.91
C LYS A 10 -8.82 8.46 -22.13
N THR A 11 -8.86 7.87 -23.32
CA THR A 11 -8.81 8.64 -24.57
C THR A 11 -10.18 9.07 -25.10
N LEU A 12 -11.24 8.30 -24.79
CA LEU A 12 -12.59 8.41 -25.36
C LEU A 12 -12.59 8.50 -26.89
N ASN A 13 -11.52 8.02 -27.53
CA ASN A 13 -11.30 8.11 -28.96
C ASN A 13 -10.70 6.80 -29.46
N LEU A 14 -11.49 6.08 -30.25
CA LEU A 14 -11.10 4.77 -30.75
C LEU A 14 -9.83 4.79 -31.60
N THR A 15 -9.57 5.87 -32.35
CA THR A 15 -8.36 5.97 -33.18
C THR A 15 -7.14 6.11 -32.29
N LYS A 16 -7.16 7.05 -31.34
CA LYS A 16 -6.06 7.25 -30.39
C LYS A 16 -5.78 5.97 -29.58
N ALA A 17 -6.83 5.27 -29.16
CA ALA A 17 -6.67 4.00 -28.44
C ALA A 17 -6.03 2.90 -29.29
N CYS A 18 -6.33 2.85 -30.59
CA CYS A 18 -5.70 1.89 -31.50
C CYS A 18 -4.20 2.19 -31.70
N ASP A 19 -3.86 3.48 -31.84
CA ASP A 19 -2.50 3.94 -32.02
C ASP A 19 -1.64 3.59 -30.79
N GLU A 20 -2.15 3.87 -29.58
CA GLU A 20 -1.47 3.57 -28.31
C GLU A 20 -1.27 2.05 -28.10
N LEU A 21 -2.30 1.25 -28.43
CA LEU A 21 -2.25 -0.21 -28.27
C LEU A 21 -1.58 -0.93 -29.45
N LYS A 22 -1.15 -0.20 -30.49
CA LYS A 22 -0.60 -0.74 -31.74
C LYS A 22 -1.47 -1.85 -32.33
N THR A 23 -2.78 -1.61 -32.39
CA THR A 23 -3.76 -2.60 -32.86
C THR A 23 -4.84 -1.98 -33.75
N THR A 24 -5.79 -2.78 -34.25
CA THR A 24 -6.85 -2.29 -35.16
C THR A 24 -8.12 -1.87 -34.41
N ARG A 25 -8.90 -0.97 -35.03
CA ARG A 25 -10.23 -0.56 -34.52
C ARG A 25 -11.16 -1.74 -34.29
N GLN A 26 -11.11 -2.74 -35.16
CA GLN A 26 -11.93 -3.95 -35.04
C GLN A 26 -11.51 -4.78 -33.83
N THR A 27 -10.20 -4.90 -33.56
CA THR A 27 -9.67 -5.58 -32.38
C THR A 27 -10.08 -4.89 -31.09
N VAL A 28 -9.93 -3.56 -30.99
CA VAL A 28 -10.35 -2.80 -29.80
C VAL A 28 -11.85 -2.97 -29.57
N ARG A 29 -12.69 -2.79 -30.58
CA ARG A 29 -14.15 -2.96 -30.46
C ARG A 29 -14.53 -4.37 -30.00
N ARG A 30 -13.92 -5.40 -30.59
CA ARG A 30 -14.15 -6.78 -30.18
C ARG A 30 -13.79 -6.98 -28.71
N HIS A 31 -12.64 -6.48 -28.27
CA HIS A 31 -12.22 -6.57 -26.88
C HIS A 31 -13.15 -5.87 -25.89
N ILE A 32 -13.71 -4.71 -26.27
CA ILE A 32 -14.71 -4.02 -25.45
C ILE A 32 -15.99 -4.85 -25.38
N ASN A 33 -16.52 -5.28 -26.53
CA ASN A 33 -17.76 -6.06 -26.58
C ASN A 33 -17.65 -7.39 -25.82
N ASP A 34 -16.51 -8.08 -25.92
CA ASP A 34 -16.26 -9.31 -25.18
C ASP A 34 -16.19 -9.04 -23.66
N LEU A 35 -15.58 -7.93 -23.24
CA LEU A 35 -15.53 -7.54 -21.82
C LEU A 35 -16.92 -7.14 -21.28
N GLU A 36 -17.71 -6.39 -22.06
CA GLU A 36 -19.09 -6.05 -21.73
C GLU A 36 -19.96 -7.31 -21.60
N ARG A 37 -19.75 -8.32 -22.46
CA ARG A 37 -20.42 -9.62 -22.35
C ARG A 37 -20.04 -10.35 -21.07
N ILE A 38 -18.76 -10.36 -20.69
CA ILE A 38 -18.30 -10.96 -19.42
C ILE A 38 -18.92 -10.24 -18.22
N LYS A 39 -18.99 -8.90 -18.26
CA LYS A 39 -19.55 -8.07 -17.18
C LYS A 39 -21.08 -8.06 -17.15
N GLY A 40 -21.73 -8.46 -18.24
CA GLY A 40 -23.19 -8.46 -18.39
C GLY A 40 -23.82 -7.06 -18.57
N GLN A 41 -23.01 -6.01 -18.74
CA GLN A 41 -23.46 -4.63 -18.87
C GLN A 41 -22.55 -3.80 -19.80
N PRO A 42 -23.09 -2.78 -20.50
CA PRO A 42 -22.30 -1.90 -21.36
C PRO A 42 -21.40 -0.96 -20.54
N LEU A 43 -20.15 -0.84 -20.97
CA LEU A 43 -19.11 0.03 -20.40
C LEU A 43 -19.08 1.38 -21.13
N PHE A 44 -19.41 1.40 -22.42
CA PHE A 44 -19.48 2.61 -23.23
C PHE A 44 -20.82 2.79 -23.92
N VAL A 45 -21.14 4.05 -24.22
CA VAL A 45 -22.18 4.43 -25.18
C VAL A 45 -21.48 5.14 -26.35
N VAL A 46 -21.98 4.94 -27.56
CA VAL A 46 -21.51 5.64 -28.75
C VAL A 46 -22.63 6.50 -29.29
N GLU A 47 -22.49 7.82 -29.12
CA GLU A 47 -23.43 8.82 -29.64
C GLU A 47 -22.69 9.71 -30.63
N ASN A 48 -23.28 9.96 -31.81
CA ASN A 48 -22.66 10.81 -32.84
C ASN A 48 -21.20 10.46 -33.20
N ARG A 49 -20.83 9.17 -33.13
CA ARG A 49 -19.47 8.62 -33.34
C ARG A 49 -18.45 8.98 -32.24
N GLU A 50 -18.90 9.53 -31.13
CA GLU A 50 -18.09 9.80 -29.95
C GLU A 50 -18.35 8.75 -28.88
N TYR A 51 -17.28 8.33 -28.19
CA TYR A 51 -17.38 7.38 -27.09
C TYR A 51 -17.59 8.14 -25.79
N SER A 52 -18.59 7.74 -25.02
CA SER A 52 -18.80 8.17 -23.64
C SER A 52 -18.89 6.95 -22.73
N MET A 53 -18.43 7.08 -21.48
CA MET A 53 -18.54 5.99 -20.50
C MET A 53 -19.92 5.98 -19.85
N THR A 54 -20.48 4.78 -19.67
CA THR A 54 -21.66 4.59 -18.82
C THR A 54 -21.30 4.81 -17.35
N PRO A 55 -22.28 5.02 -16.44
CA PRO A 55 -22.02 5.02 -15.00
C PRO A 55 -21.31 3.74 -14.53
N PHE A 56 -21.72 2.58 -15.05
CA PHE A 56 -21.09 1.29 -14.77
C PHE A 56 -19.66 1.21 -15.32
N GLY A 57 -19.42 1.74 -16.53
CA GLY A 57 -18.09 1.86 -17.13
C GLY A 57 -17.14 2.67 -16.24
N LYS A 58 -17.58 3.83 -15.76
CA LYS A 58 -16.80 4.68 -14.84
C LYS A 58 -16.45 3.93 -13.55
N ALA A 59 -17.42 3.27 -12.93
CA ALA A 59 -17.20 2.48 -11.72
C ALA A 59 -16.24 1.30 -11.95
N SER A 60 -16.25 0.72 -13.16
CA SER A 60 -15.42 -0.45 -13.50
C SER A 60 -13.95 -0.14 -13.81
N VAL A 61 -13.57 1.13 -13.99
CA VAL A 61 -12.18 1.50 -14.35
C VAL A 61 -11.21 1.10 -13.25
N ALA A 62 -11.51 1.43 -11.99
CA ALA A 62 -10.63 1.14 -10.86
C ALA A 62 -10.39 -0.38 -10.70
N ASP A 63 -11.43 -1.19 -10.85
CA ASP A 63 -11.33 -2.65 -10.83
C ASP A 63 -10.45 -3.17 -11.99
N ALA A 64 -10.66 -2.65 -13.20
CA ALA A 64 -9.90 -3.06 -14.37
C ALA A 64 -8.41 -2.72 -14.25
N GLU A 65 -8.07 -1.53 -13.72
CA GLU A 65 -6.69 -1.11 -13.45
C GLU A 65 -6.04 -1.97 -12.36
N THR A 66 -6.81 -2.41 -11.37
CA THR A 66 -6.33 -3.32 -10.33
C THR A 66 -6.00 -4.70 -10.90
N ILE A 67 -6.89 -5.28 -11.71
CA ILE A 67 -6.65 -6.58 -12.35
C ILE A 67 -5.45 -6.49 -13.32
N LEU A 68 -5.37 -5.41 -14.10
CA LEU A 68 -4.27 -5.24 -15.04
C LEU A 68 -2.92 -5.17 -14.32
N ARG A 69 -2.82 -4.43 -13.21
CA ARG A 69 -1.62 -4.40 -12.37
C ARG A 69 -1.22 -5.79 -11.89
N HIS A 70 -2.16 -6.60 -11.40
CA HIS A 70 -1.87 -7.98 -11.00
C HIS A 70 -1.30 -8.83 -12.13
N ILE A 71 -1.83 -8.68 -13.35
CA ILE A 71 -1.32 -9.41 -14.53
C ILE A 71 0.08 -8.92 -14.92
N GLU A 72 0.37 -7.63 -14.77
CA GLU A 72 1.68 -7.04 -15.06
C GLU A 72 2.74 -7.46 -14.03
N THR A 73 2.33 -7.66 -12.77
CA THR A 73 3.15 -8.32 -11.76
C THR A 73 3.50 -9.76 -12.16
N TRP A 74 2.55 -10.53 -12.71
CA TRP A 74 2.81 -11.91 -13.14
C TRP A 74 3.69 -12.03 -14.39
N SER A 75 3.64 -11.04 -15.29
CA SER A 75 4.41 -11.07 -16.53
C SER A 75 5.88 -10.65 -16.35
N GLY A 76 6.31 -10.35 -15.12
CA GLY A 76 7.65 -9.84 -14.83
C GLY A 76 7.90 -8.43 -15.38
N GLN A 77 6.84 -7.71 -15.75
CA GLN A 77 6.92 -6.32 -16.20
C GLN A 77 6.89 -5.33 -15.01
N SER A 78 6.53 -5.80 -13.82
CA SER A 78 6.65 -5.05 -12.57
C SER A 78 7.97 -5.37 -11.89
N GLN A 79 8.61 -4.35 -11.31
CA GLN A 79 9.76 -4.54 -10.42
C GLN A 79 9.35 -5.15 -9.07
N VAL A 80 8.05 -5.19 -8.77
CA VAL A 80 7.48 -5.83 -7.58
C VAL A 80 7.05 -7.25 -7.94
N THR A 81 7.61 -8.24 -7.26
CA THR A 81 7.14 -9.63 -7.31
C THR A 81 6.17 -9.85 -6.17
N LYS A 82 4.96 -10.38 -6.46
CA LYS A 82 4.00 -10.81 -5.43
C LYS A 82 3.76 -12.31 -5.52
N GLN A 83 3.96 -12.99 -4.41
CA GLN A 83 3.72 -14.42 -4.24
C GLN A 83 2.87 -14.64 -2.98
N SER A 84 2.49 -15.90 -2.76
CA SER A 84 1.84 -16.30 -1.52
C SER A 84 2.67 -17.41 -0.85
N SER A 85 3.12 -17.19 0.38
CA SER A 85 3.64 -18.25 1.25
C SER A 85 2.55 -18.59 2.26
N GLN A 86 2.16 -19.87 2.34
CA GLN A 86 1.09 -20.34 3.24
C GLN A 86 -0.22 -19.51 3.14
N TRP A 87 -0.59 -19.06 1.94
CA TRP A 87 -1.77 -18.19 1.66
C TRP A 87 -1.67 -16.73 2.14
N LEU A 88 -0.51 -16.33 2.66
CA LEU A 88 -0.21 -14.96 3.06
C LEU A 88 0.66 -14.29 2.01
N GLU A 89 0.46 -12.99 1.80
CA GLU A 89 1.16 -12.24 0.76
C GLU A 89 2.65 -12.10 1.09
N VAL A 90 3.49 -12.45 0.13
CA VAL A 90 4.92 -12.18 0.13
C VAL A 90 5.19 -11.27 -1.05
N SER A 91 5.91 -10.18 -0.82
CA SER A 91 6.34 -9.31 -1.88
C SER A 91 7.82 -8.99 -1.76
N SER A 92 8.50 -8.96 -2.91
CA SER A 92 9.85 -8.43 -3.03
C SER A 92 9.93 -7.35 -4.10
N TYR A 93 10.89 -6.44 -3.94
CA TYR A 93 11.18 -5.37 -4.90
C TYR A 93 12.69 -5.24 -5.03
N LEU A 94 13.20 -5.15 -6.26
CA LEU A 94 14.61 -4.91 -6.55
C LEU A 94 14.76 -3.51 -7.10
N ASP A 95 15.49 -2.64 -6.40
CA ASP A 95 15.73 -1.27 -6.86
C ASP A 95 16.78 -1.21 -8.01
N PRO A 96 16.93 -0.04 -8.67
CA PRO A 96 17.95 0.14 -9.72
C PRO A 96 19.39 -0.05 -9.26
N ASP A 97 19.67 0.11 -7.97
CA ASP A 97 21.00 -0.10 -7.36
C ASP A 97 21.26 -1.59 -7.01
N GLY A 98 20.29 -2.47 -7.26
CA GLY A 98 20.39 -3.90 -7.00
C GLY A 98 20.09 -4.28 -5.54
N ARG A 99 19.45 -3.41 -4.76
CA ARG A 99 19.03 -3.68 -3.39
C ARG A 99 17.66 -4.35 -3.36
N GLU A 100 17.56 -5.41 -2.58
CA GLU A 100 16.32 -6.18 -2.44
C GLU A 100 15.53 -5.78 -1.19
N PHE A 101 14.25 -5.52 -1.40
CA PHE A 101 13.28 -5.15 -0.39
C PHE A 101 12.31 -6.31 -0.23
N PHE A 102 11.90 -6.57 1.00
CA PHE A 102 10.99 -7.66 1.33
C PHE A 102 9.86 -7.18 2.23
N SER A 103 8.67 -7.71 1.99
CA SER A 103 7.50 -7.53 2.83
C SER A 103 6.74 -8.85 2.85
N GLN A 104 6.60 -9.43 4.03
CA GLN A 104 5.90 -10.68 4.23
C GLN A 104 4.78 -10.50 5.23
N GLN A 105 3.56 -10.77 4.79
CA GLN A 105 2.40 -10.83 5.65
C GLN A 105 2.56 -11.98 6.64
N GLN A 106 2.29 -11.70 7.92
CA GLN A 106 2.38 -12.67 8.99
C GLN A 106 0.99 -13.06 9.51
N PRO A 107 0.82 -14.29 10.02
CA PRO A 107 -0.39 -14.68 10.71
C PRO A 107 -0.63 -13.82 11.96
N MET A 108 -1.85 -13.35 12.17
CA MET A 108 -2.17 -12.50 13.33
C MET A 108 -1.93 -13.19 14.69
N PHE A 109 -2.02 -14.53 14.77
CA PHE A 109 -1.74 -15.25 16.02
C PHE A 109 -0.28 -15.08 16.49
N ARG A 110 0.64 -14.72 15.58
CA ARG A 110 2.02 -14.41 15.92
C ARG A 110 2.11 -13.31 16.96
N LEU A 111 1.22 -12.31 16.89
CA LEU A 111 1.18 -11.26 17.90
C LEU A 111 0.91 -11.84 19.28
N ALA A 112 0.06 -12.86 19.42
CA ALA A 112 -0.22 -13.48 20.71
C ALA A 112 0.97 -14.32 21.22
N SER A 113 1.63 -15.09 20.35
CA SER A 113 2.71 -16.00 20.74
C SER A 113 4.04 -15.31 20.98
N ASN A 114 4.45 -14.40 20.10
CA ASN A 114 5.77 -13.75 20.13
C ASN A 114 5.74 -12.30 19.62
N GLY A 115 4.59 -11.63 19.66
CA GLY A 115 4.51 -10.23 19.23
C GLY A 115 5.21 -9.27 20.19
N LEU A 116 5.78 -8.19 19.62
CA LEU A 116 6.29 -7.07 20.39
C LEU A 116 5.18 -6.48 21.29
N PRO A 117 5.48 -6.09 22.54
CA PRO A 117 4.45 -5.70 23.51
C PRO A 117 3.53 -4.57 23.02
N ILE A 118 4.09 -3.49 22.48
CA ILE A 118 3.30 -2.39 21.91
C ILE A 118 2.41 -2.83 20.73
N MET A 119 2.77 -3.83 19.92
CA MET A 119 1.88 -4.36 18.88
C MET A 119 0.67 -5.09 19.45
N LYS A 120 0.86 -5.83 20.55
CA LYS A 120 -0.24 -6.48 21.29
C LYS A 120 -1.17 -5.42 21.86
N THR A 121 -0.62 -4.39 22.50
CA THR A 121 -1.37 -3.25 23.04
C THR A 121 -2.15 -2.53 21.94
N ALA A 122 -1.53 -2.27 20.78
CA ALA A 122 -2.18 -1.63 19.65
C ALA A 122 -3.35 -2.44 19.08
N LEU A 123 -3.19 -3.75 18.90
CA LEU A 123 -4.28 -4.62 18.45
C LEU A 123 -5.44 -4.63 19.45
N GLY A 124 -5.13 -4.70 20.75
CA GLY A 124 -6.13 -4.66 21.82
C GLY A 124 -6.89 -3.33 21.86
N ALA A 125 -6.16 -2.22 21.82
CA ALA A 125 -6.70 -0.87 21.78
C ALA A 125 -7.63 -0.67 20.58
N TRP A 126 -7.18 -1.08 19.38
CA TRP A 126 -7.97 -0.98 18.15
C TRP A 126 -9.29 -1.76 18.22
N GLY A 127 -9.25 -2.97 18.79
CA GLY A 127 -10.44 -3.79 19.02
C GLY A 127 -11.40 -3.16 20.03
N MET A 128 -10.87 -2.65 21.16
CA MET A 128 -11.66 -1.97 22.19
C MET A 128 -12.33 -0.69 21.68
N ALA A 129 -11.61 0.06 20.86
CA ALA A 129 -12.08 1.27 20.19
C ALA A 129 -13.13 1.00 19.11
N GLN A 130 -13.41 -0.26 18.78
CA GLN A 130 -14.30 -0.64 17.67
C GLN A 130 -13.92 0.10 16.38
N THR A 131 -12.62 0.16 16.08
CA THR A 131 -12.01 0.87 14.93
C THR A 131 -12.05 2.40 14.96
N GLN A 132 -12.62 3.04 15.99
CA GLN A 132 -12.69 4.50 16.11
C GLN A 132 -11.33 5.09 16.51
N ILE A 133 -10.74 5.94 15.65
CA ILE A 133 -9.37 6.43 15.87
C ILE A 133 -9.24 7.43 17.04
N GLU A 134 -10.32 8.16 17.34
CA GLU A 134 -10.38 9.14 18.43
C GLU A 134 -10.88 8.54 19.76
N ASP A 135 -11.12 7.23 19.82
CA ASP A 135 -11.58 6.58 21.04
C ASP A 135 -10.49 6.65 22.14
N PRO A 136 -10.86 6.87 23.42
CA PRO A 136 -9.90 6.87 24.53
C PRO A 136 -9.03 5.61 24.62
N ALA A 137 -9.52 4.44 24.17
CA ALA A 137 -8.72 3.22 24.16
C ALA A 137 -7.48 3.33 23.24
N MET A 138 -7.49 4.21 22.24
CA MET A 138 -6.36 4.45 21.33
C MET A 138 -5.34 5.44 21.89
N ALA A 139 -5.63 6.14 22.99
CA ALA A 139 -4.86 7.29 23.46
C ALA A 139 -3.36 7.00 23.68
N ASP A 140 -3.03 5.84 24.24
CA ASP A 140 -1.65 5.46 24.54
C ASP A 140 -0.88 4.97 23.30
N VAL A 141 -1.59 4.46 22.30
CA VAL A 141 -1.01 3.90 21.07
C VAL A 141 -0.85 4.97 20.00
N ARG A 142 -1.78 5.92 19.91
CA ARG A 142 -1.82 6.96 18.89
C ARG A 142 -0.51 7.77 18.72
N PRO A 143 0.25 8.11 19.78
CA PRO A 143 1.55 8.77 19.64
C PRO A 143 2.59 7.99 18.81
N TYR A 144 2.38 6.70 18.58
CA TYR A 144 3.25 5.80 17.82
C TYR A 144 2.73 5.52 16.41
N LEU A 145 1.52 5.98 16.08
CA LEU A 145 0.88 5.74 14.79
C LEU A 145 1.25 6.82 13.76
N VAL A 146 1.22 6.42 12.49
CA VAL A 146 1.00 7.32 11.37
C VAL A 146 -0.41 7.07 10.86
N ILE A 147 -1.19 8.13 10.66
CA ILE A 147 -2.58 8.03 10.21
C ILE A 147 -2.67 8.61 8.81
N TYR A 148 -3.22 7.81 7.90
CA TYR A 148 -3.48 8.20 6.52
C TYR A 148 -4.98 8.30 6.22
N ARG A 149 -5.28 9.16 5.26
CA ARG A 149 -6.57 9.19 4.55
C ARG A 149 -6.33 9.04 3.05
N LYS A 150 -7.24 8.35 2.36
CA LYS A 150 -7.14 8.19 0.91
C LYS A 150 -7.87 9.34 0.21
N GLY A 151 -7.12 10.20 -0.46
CA GLY A 151 -7.65 11.25 -1.33
C GLY A 151 -7.75 10.80 -2.79
N VAL A 152 -8.21 11.70 -3.67
CA VAL A 152 -8.31 11.46 -5.11
C VAL A 152 -6.92 11.22 -5.74
N ASN A 153 -5.91 11.92 -5.23
CA ASN A 153 -4.56 11.93 -5.79
C ASN A 153 -3.59 10.96 -5.08
N GLY A 154 -4.03 10.26 -4.03
CA GLY A 154 -3.16 9.36 -3.28
C GLY A 154 -3.42 9.34 -1.78
N TRP A 155 -2.45 8.82 -1.03
CA TRP A 155 -2.49 8.77 0.43
C TRP A 155 -2.01 10.10 1.01
N VAL A 156 -2.79 10.66 1.92
CA VAL A 156 -2.47 11.91 2.60
C VAL A 156 -2.12 11.62 4.05
N PHE A 157 -0.99 12.16 4.52
CA PHE A 157 -0.66 12.13 5.95
C PHE A 157 -1.64 13.03 6.72
N VAL A 158 -2.40 12.44 7.63
CA VAL A 158 -3.31 13.19 8.52
C VAL A 158 -2.64 13.45 9.86
N GLU A 159 -1.90 12.46 10.36
CA GLU A 159 -1.19 12.56 11.63
C GLU A 159 0.10 11.75 11.56
N VAL A 160 1.17 12.31 12.13
CA VAL A 160 2.42 11.61 12.40
C VAL A 160 2.67 11.67 13.90
N GLY A 161 2.52 10.53 14.56
CA GLY A 161 2.74 10.40 15.99
C GLY A 161 4.18 10.76 16.37
N LYS A 162 4.34 11.58 17.42
CA LYS A 162 5.64 12.10 17.87
C LYS A 162 6.65 11.01 18.28
N SER A 163 6.17 9.81 18.58
CA SER A 163 6.95 8.67 19.01
C SER A 163 6.91 7.53 17.98
N SER A 164 6.35 7.78 16.79
CA SER A 164 6.32 6.81 15.69
C SER A 164 7.72 6.53 15.14
N ALA A 165 7.90 5.38 14.48
CA ALA A 165 9.14 5.08 13.76
C ALA A 165 9.47 6.14 12.70
N TYR A 166 8.46 6.72 12.04
CA TYR A 166 8.65 7.81 11.08
C TYR A 166 9.26 9.04 11.75
N ALA A 167 8.76 9.44 12.92
CA ALA A 167 9.33 10.56 13.67
C ALA A 167 10.73 10.26 14.22
N LYS A 168 11.00 9.01 14.58
CA LYS A 168 12.32 8.57 15.01
C LYS A 168 13.33 8.53 13.85
N TRP A 169 12.89 8.18 12.64
CA TRP A 169 13.74 7.98 11.47
C TRP A 169 14.00 9.26 10.66
N PHE A 170 12.95 10.05 10.40
CA PHE A 170 13.01 11.28 9.60
C PHE A 170 13.07 12.56 10.44
N GLY A 171 12.99 12.41 11.76
CA GLY A 171 13.08 13.53 12.69
C GLY A 171 11.80 14.36 12.82
N TRP A 172 11.88 15.34 13.72
CA TRP A 172 10.74 16.15 14.13
C TRP A 172 10.29 17.13 13.03
N ALA A 173 11.24 17.76 12.34
CA ALA A 173 10.94 18.77 11.32
C ALA A 173 10.16 18.16 10.15
N TRP A 174 10.58 16.98 9.68
CA TRP A 174 9.85 16.22 8.67
C TRP A 174 8.46 15.83 9.16
N SER A 175 8.35 15.26 10.37
CA SER A 175 7.08 14.76 10.91
C SER A 175 5.98 15.82 10.98
N LYS A 176 6.35 17.07 11.31
CA LYS A 176 5.42 18.20 11.32
C LYS A 176 5.09 18.72 9.94
N SER A 177 6.03 18.62 9.01
CA SER A 177 5.91 19.13 7.65
C SER A 177 5.25 18.14 6.67
N ALA A 178 5.16 16.85 7.03
CA ALA A 178 4.55 15.82 6.20
C ALA A 178 3.01 15.89 6.22
N ILE A 179 2.41 16.42 7.29
CA ILE A 179 0.96 16.49 7.45
C ILE A 179 0.35 17.31 6.30
N GLY A 180 -0.63 16.72 5.62
CA GLY A 180 -1.30 17.31 4.46
C GLY A 180 -0.61 17.03 3.12
N LYS A 181 0.62 16.49 3.12
CA LYS A 181 1.30 16.05 1.90
C LYS A 181 0.87 14.68 1.45
N LEU A 182 1.11 14.39 0.18
CA LEU A 182 0.95 13.05 -0.38
C LEU A 182 2.11 12.15 0.05
N MET A 183 1.83 10.84 0.21
CA MET A 183 2.87 9.84 0.49
C MET A 183 3.95 9.82 -0.59
N GLN A 184 3.59 10.02 -1.85
CA GLN A 184 4.55 10.10 -2.96
C GLN A 184 5.49 11.31 -2.88
N GLU A 185 5.16 12.32 -2.08
CA GLU A 185 6.03 13.48 -1.86
C GLU A 185 6.99 13.27 -0.67
N ASP A 186 7.10 12.04 -0.16
CA ASP A 186 8.03 11.69 0.90
C ASP A 186 9.46 11.42 0.38
N ASN A 187 10.39 11.27 1.33
CA ASN A 187 11.81 11.10 1.02
C ASN A 187 12.16 9.64 0.67
N VAL A 188 11.19 8.72 0.60
CA VAL A 188 11.44 7.28 0.50
C VAL A 188 11.44 6.78 -0.96
N GLY A 189 10.87 7.57 -1.88
CA GLY A 189 10.87 7.30 -3.31
C GLY A 189 9.63 6.56 -3.81
N ASP A 190 9.28 6.81 -5.07
CA ASP A 190 8.00 6.37 -5.67
C ASP A 190 7.85 4.85 -5.76
N ASP A 191 8.93 4.13 -6.07
CA ASP A 191 8.88 2.67 -6.28
C ASP A 191 8.67 1.90 -4.97
N PHE A 192 9.32 2.32 -3.89
CA PHE A 192 9.08 1.75 -2.56
C PHE A 192 7.66 2.06 -2.07
N ASN A 193 7.18 3.27 -2.35
CA ASN A 193 5.81 3.66 -2.05
C ASN A 193 4.80 2.79 -2.80
N GLU A 194 5.04 2.47 -4.08
CA GLU A 194 4.23 1.51 -4.82
C GLU A 194 4.26 0.12 -4.17
N PHE A 195 5.47 -0.37 -3.82
CA PHE A 195 5.68 -1.66 -3.16
C PHE A 195 4.82 -1.84 -1.90
N ILE A 196 4.78 -0.83 -1.01
CA ILE A 196 3.99 -0.91 0.23
C ILE A 196 2.51 -0.55 0.05
N SER A 197 2.15 0.26 -0.95
CA SER A 197 0.79 0.81 -1.12
C SER A 197 -0.31 -0.23 -1.35
N GLY A 198 0.06 -1.41 -1.86
CA GLY A 198 -0.88 -2.50 -2.10
C GLY A 198 -1.52 -2.99 -0.80
N ALA A 199 -0.71 -3.21 0.24
CA ALA A 199 -1.19 -3.62 1.55
C ALA A 199 -2.08 -2.54 2.19
N TYR A 200 -1.73 -1.27 2.01
CA TYR A 200 -2.48 -0.13 2.55
C TYR A 200 -3.87 -0.05 1.91
N SER A 201 -3.92 -0.18 0.57
CA SER A 201 -5.17 -0.11 -0.18
C SER A 201 -6.13 -1.23 0.18
N ARG A 202 -5.60 -2.43 0.42
CA ARG A 202 -6.39 -3.58 0.84
C ARG A 202 -7.01 -3.36 2.22
N ILE A 203 -6.20 -3.00 3.22
CA ILE A 203 -6.70 -2.82 4.59
C ILE A 203 -7.67 -1.65 4.70
N TYR A 204 -7.43 -0.57 3.98
CA TYR A 204 -8.39 0.54 3.91
C TYR A 204 -9.72 0.15 3.25
N GLY A 205 -9.70 -0.72 2.23
CA GLY A 205 -10.92 -1.18 1.57
C GLY A 205 -11.71 -2.22 2.38
N GLU A 206 -11.01 -3.12 3.07
CA GLU A 206 -11.62 -4.20 3.85
C GLU A 206 -11.94 -3.79 5.30
N GLY A 207 -11.30 -2.73 5.82
CA GLY A 207 -11.43 -2.29 7.22
C GLY A 207 -10.78 -3.24 8.23
N GLY A 208 -9.90 -4.14 7.78
CA GLY A 208 -9.30 -5.18 8.60
C GLY A 208 -8.04 -4.75 9.36
N VAL A 209 -7.30 -5.76 9.82
CA VAL A 209 -5.98 -5.60 10.43
C VAL A 209 -4.98 -6.55 9.76
N ARG A 210 -3.72 -6.13 9.62
CA ARG A 210 -2.67 -6.92 9.01
C ARG A 210 -1.32 -6.65 9.64
N LEU A 211 -0.62 -7.73 9.97
CA LEU A 211 0.78 -7.71 10.38
C LEU A 211 1.67 -8.03 9.17
N ASP A 212 2.72 -7.24 8.99
CA ASP A 212 3.80 -7.50 8.03
C ASP A 212 5.15 -7.43 8.74
N HIS A 213 6.10 -8.24 8.27
CA HIS A 213 7.52 -8.09 8.54
C HIS A 213 8.20 -7.55 7.28
N LEU A 214 9.03 -6.52 7.43
CA LEU A 214 9.67 -5.85 6.31
C LEU A 214 11.18 -5.73 6.52
N TYR A 215 11.89 -5.83 5.40
CA TYR A 215 13.29 -5.47 5.28
C TYR A 215 13.42 -4.54 4.08
N ALA A 216 14.01 -3.36 4.30
CA ALA A 216 14.07 -2.30 3.31
C ALA A 216 15.38 -1.52 3.44
N TYR A 217 15.65 -0.67 2.46
CA TYR A 217 16.75 0.28 2.45
C TYR A 217 16.15 1.69 2.44
N LEU A 218 16.40 2.48 3.48
CA LEU A 218 15.82 3.82 3.63
C LEU A 218 16.91 4.88 3.79
N PRO A 219 16.74 6.07 3.20
CA PRO A 219 17.64 7.20 3.46
C PRO A 219 17.48 7.67 4.90
N LYS A 220 18.58 8.07 5.53
CA LYS A 220 18.57 8.67 6.87
C LYS A 220 18.30 10.17 6.79
N GLU A 221 17.77 10.76 7.87
CA GLU A 221 17.57 12.21 7.98
C GLU A 221 18.82 12.99 7.51
N ASP A 222 18.61 13.93 6.58
CA ASP A 222 19.63 14.80 6.00
C ASP A 222 20.86 14.10 5.40
N SER A 223 20.73 12.82 5.02
CA SER A 223 21.77 12.04 4.36
C SER A 223 21.26 11.33 3.11
N ASP A 224 22.04 11.40 2.04
CA ASP A 224 21.82 10.56 0.84
C ASP A 224 22.26 9.10 1.09
N GLU A 225 22.79 8.79 2.28
CA GLU A 225 23.15 7.44 2.67
C GLU A 225 21.88 6.62 2.93
N VAL A 226 21.70 5.60 2.08
CA VAL A 226 20.63 4.61 2.21
C VAL A 226 21.15 3.43 3.03
N ILE A 227 20.53 3.17 4.18
CA ILE A 227 20.91 2.10 5.09
C ILE A 227 19.82 1.03 5.18
N PRO A 228 20.19 -0.25 5.39
CA PRO A 228 19.22 -1.31 5.62
C PRO A 228 18.48 -1.08 6.95
N VAL A 229 17.20 -1.43 6.96
CA VAL A 229 16.34 -1.40 8.14
C VAL A 229 15.33 -2.52 8.08
N SER A 230 15.21 -3.23 9.19
CA SER A 230 14.15 -4.19 9.47
C SER A 230 13.11 -3.59 10.39
N PHE A 231 11.84 -3.87 10.11
CA PHE A 231 10.75 -3.41 10.95
C PHE A 231 9.52 -4.32 10.83
N GLN A 232 8.75 -4.39 11.91
CA GLN A 232 7.41 -4.93 11.87
C GLN A 232 6.41 -3.80 11.62
N ARG A 233 5.34 -4.09 10.90
CA ARG A 233 4.25 -3.14 10.60
C ARG A 233 2.89 -3.74 10.90
N LEU A 234 2.10 -3.05 11.71
CA LEU A 234 0.69 -3.35 11.94
C LEU A 234 -0.19 -2.29 11.24
N LEU A 235 -0.92 -2.73 10.23
CA LEU A 235 -1.90 -1.94 9.49
C LEU A 235 -3.28 -2.16 10.10
N MET A 236 -4.00 -1.07 10.38
CA MET A 236 -5.31 -1.09 11.02
C MET A 236 -6.26 -0.19 10.24
N GLY A 237 -7.36 -0.74 9.73
CA GLY A 237 -8.46 0.05 9.20
C GLY A 237 -9.14 0.80 10.33
N CYS A 238 -9.31 2.12 10.19
CA CYS A 238 -9.89 2.96 11.23
C CYS A 238 -11.04 3.80 10.68
N VAL A 239 -11.84 4.36 11.58
CA VAL A 239 -12.92 5.30 11.27
C VAL A 239 -12.65 6.63 11.97
N PHE A 240 -12.75 7.73 11.21
CA PHE A 240 -12.68 9.09 11.73
C PHE A 240 -14.03 9.50 12.35
N PRO A 241 -14.07 10.55 13.20
CA PRO A 241 -15.31 11.02 13.82
C PRO A 241 -16.41 11.44 12.83
N ASP A 242 -16.03 11.79 11.60
CA ASP A 242 -16.97 12.11 10.52
C ASP A 242 -17.55 10.85 9.83
N GLY A 243 -17.24 9.66 10.34
CA GLY A 243 -17.67 8.36 9.83
C GLY A 243 -16.89 7.88 8.61
N THR A 244 -15.89 8.62 8.14
CA THR A 244 -15.11 8.22 6.97
C THR A 244 -13.96 7.28 7.33
N PRO A 245 -13.57 6.38 6.40
CA PRO A 245 -12.47 5.46 6.64
C PRO A 245 -11.10 6.16 6.68
N GLY A 246 -10.20 5.58 7.46
CA GLY A 246 -8.79 5.93 7.59
C GLY A 246 -7.93 4.68 7.72
N LEU A 247 -6.62 4.87 7.70
CA LEU A 247 -5.64 3.82 7.90
C LEU A 247 -4.67 4.23 9.01
N GLY A 248 -4.67 3.49 10.11
CA GLY A 248 -3.65 3.57 11.14
C GLY A 248 -2.48 2.64 10.80
N VAL A 249 -1.26 3.16 10.89
CA VAL A 249 -0.03 2.43 10.61
C VAL A 249 0.88 2.52 11.82
N LEU A 250 1.10 1.39 12.48
CA LEU A 250 2.13 1.25 13.52
C LEU A 250 3.35 0.58 12.89
N VAL A 251 4.49 1.24 12.95
CA VAL A 251 5.78 0.68 12.52
C VAL A 251 6.71 0.65 13.74
N LEU A 252 7.39 -0.48 13.92
CA LEU A 252 8.40 -0.66 14.95
C LEU A 252 9.69 -1.14 14.30
N ILE A 253 10.73 -0.34 14.42
CA ILE A 253 12.07 -0.69 14.00
C ILE A 253 12.59 -1.77 14.95
N THR A 254 12.94 -2.94 14.43
CA THR A 254 13.31 -4.10 15.25
C THR A 254 14.11 -5.09 14.43
N ASN A 255 14.96 -5.87 15.09
CA ASN A 255 15.66 -7.00 14.48
C ASN A 255 14.83 -8.30 14.54
N ASP A 256 13.75 -8.32 15.31
CA ASP A 256 12.84 -9.48 15.40
C ASP A 256 11.92 -9.50 14.17
N ILE A 257 12.45 -9.95 13.04
CA ILE A 257 11.68 -10.17 11.82
C ILE A 257 11.87 -11.62 11.35
N GLU A 258 10.80 -12.14 10.77
CA GLU A 258 10.77 -13.43 10.10
C GLU A 258 10.26 -13.22 8.68
N ILE A 259 11.14 -13.47 7.71
CA ILE A 259 10.87 -13.37 6.28
C ILE A 259 11.55 -14.58 5.64
N ASP A 260 10.77 -15.43 4.94
CA ASP A 260 11.23 -16.73 4.42
C ASP A 260 12.47 -16.56 3.52
N ALA A 261 12.50 -15.48 2.73
CA ALA A 261 13.60 -15.17 1.82
C ALA A 261 14.92 -14.79 2.54
N LEU A 262 14.87 -14.46 3.82
CA LEU A 262 16.02 -14.03 4.62
C LEU A 262 16.52 -15.11 5.59
N GLU A 263 15.87 -16.28 5.72
CA GLU A 263 16.25 -17.31 6.69
C GLU A 263 17.71 -17.79 6.56
N SER A 264 18.24 -17.79 5.34
CA SER A 264 19.61 -18.21 5.04
C SER A 264 20.57 -17.05 4.78
N VAL A 265 20.15 -15.81 5.02
CA VAL A 265 20.91 -14.60 4.72
C VAL A 265 21.23 -13.87 6.03
N ASP A 266 22.50 -13.58 6.25
CA ASP A 266 22.91 -12.72 7.36
C ASP A 266 22.60 -11.27 7.00
N VAL A 267 21.52 -10.73 7.57
CA VAL A 267 21.09 -9.35 7.34
C VAL A 267 21.71 -8.42 8.38
N PRO A 268 22.20 -7.23 7.98
CA PRO A 268 22.72 -6.25 8.91
C PRO A 268 21.65 -5.88 9.94
N GLY A 269 22.00 -6.00 11.23
CA GLY A 269 21.13 -5.56 12.31
C GLY A 269 20.97 -4.04 12.31
N VAL A 270 19.79 -3.59 12.74
CA VAL A 270 19.50 -2.17 12.92
C VAL A 270 20.26 -1.64 14.15
N PRO A 271 20.82 -0.42 14.10
CA PRO A 271 21.48 0.19 15.26
C PRO A 271 20.58 0.21 16.50
N GLN A 272 21.15 -0.12 17.66
CA GLN A 272 20.40 -0.34 18.91
C GLN A 272 19.60 0.89 19.36
N GLU A 273 20.09 2.09 19.06
CA GLU A 273 19.41 3.35 19.35
C GLU A 273 18.10 3.54 18.56
N LEU A 274 17.96 2.87 17.42
CA LEU A 274 16.77 2.94 16.57
C LEU A 274 15.73 1.88 16.93
N VAL A 275 16.14 0.76 17.53
CA VAL A 275 15.25 -0.33 17.95
C VAL A 275 14.11 0.17 18.86
N MET A 276 12.91 -0.39 18.68
CA MET A 276 11.65 0.02 19.30
C MET A 276 10.97 -1.15 20.04
N ASP A 277 11.76 -1.97 20.71
CA ASP A 277 11.27 -3.13 21.47
C ASP A 277 11.02 -2.72 22.94
N PHE A 278 9.85 -2.15 23.22
CA PHE A 278 9.48 -1.68 24.56
C PHE A 278 8.01 -1.99 24.93
N GLU A 279 7.71 -1.88 26.22
CA GLU A 279 6.36 -1.97 26.79
C GLU A 279 5.75 -0.57 26.98
N LEU A 280 4.42 -0.48 26.83
CA LEU A 280 3.62 0.73 27.12
C LEU A 280 3.02 0.66 28.52
#